data_AF-A0A1F4DQQ1-F1
#
_entry.id   AF-A0A1F4DQQ1-F1
#
_cell.length_a   1.000
_cell.length_b   1.000
_cell.length_c   1.000
_cell.angle_alpha   90.00
_cell.angle_beta   90.00
_cell.angle_gamma   90.00
#
_symmetry.space_group_name_H-M   'P 1'
#
loop_
_entity.id
_entity.type
_entity.pdbx_description
1 polymer ?
#
loop_
_entity_poly.entity_id
_entity_poly.type
_entity_poly.pdbx_seq_one_letter_code
_entity_poly.pdbx_strand_id
1 'polypeptide(L)'
;MENHSGKSYGGGRQRAPCVEGCPAGIDIPRYIGYAALGKFGEAAAVVRERIPFPAVCGYVCYRPCEPECRRALWEAPVAINAIKRAAVEKDTGVWKERWGEAVAAATGKRVAVVGSGPAGLTAAYYLGKRCGHEVTVFEAQPKPGGQLRIGIPPNRLPREALDEEIAMITAHRVDVKCNQRVDDLDELKRAGYDAVFLAVGTCIARDLEIAGEDLPGVWKAVQFLKEANLGVEQNRRPTVGKRVAVIGAGNVAVDCARTALRLGAQDVRILYRRGRKEMPAYDFEMRAAEAEGVKVEFLTSPLRIERDGSALKLWLQRMQLGQADASGRAAVQPVPGSDYAIAADTIMAAIGQTPGVSDAWGLARGAEGTIAVADGSLKTSREGVFAGGDVVLGPLNVIKAIAQGRSAAQEIDRYLGGSGDIAEILAPEAGEEMDYHPDIHPQGKGCVSMSELPPESRARGFELAERGYSDGEATEEARRCVRCDLWSAKAAPEIWWRSRGLKPYWLGGSDRMGREKDRAKAREHTPYAPAYERAPYIPHEYSAKE
;
A
#
# COMPACT_ATOMS: atom_id res chain seq x y z
N MET A 1 5.52 -31.93 -39.53
CA MET A 1 4.48 -32.16 -38.51
C MET A 1 5.05 -33.16 -37.53
N GLU A 2 5.77 -32.70 -36.53
CA GLU A 2 6.25 -33.56 -35.44
C GLU A 2 5.51 -33.15 -34.17
N ASN A 3 4.75 -34.10 -33.66
CA ASN A 3 4.02 -34.03 -32.40
C ASN A 3 5.00 -33.85 -31.24
N HIS A 4 5.12 -32.62 -30.72
CA HIS A 4 5.59 -32.43 -29.35
C HIS A 4 4.42 -32.71 -28.41
N SER A 5 4.37 -33.99 -28.01
CA SER A 5 3.53 -34.53 -26.95
C SER A 5 3.48 -33.58 -25.75
N GLY A 6 2.30 -33.04 -25.48
CA GLY A 6 1.96 -32.38 -24.22
C GLY A 6 2.17 -33.35 -23.07
N LYS A 7 3.31 -33.22 -22.39
CA LYS A 7 3.47 -33.75 -21.05
C LYS A 7 2.83 -32.73 -20.12
N SER A 8 1.64 -33.05 -19.60
CA SER A 8 1.15 -32.36 -18.41
C SER A 8 2.17 -32.58 -17.31
N TYR A 9 2.78 -31.51 -16.83
CA TYR A 9 3.62 -31.57 -15.64
C TYR A 9 2.67 -31.76 -14.45
N GLY A 10 2.32 -33.02 -14.17
CA GLY A 10 1.36 -33.46 -13.17
C GLY A 10 1.79 -33.23 -11.72
N GLY A 11 2.01 -31.97 -11.33
CA GLY A 11 2.06 -31.53 -9.95
C GLY A 11 1.03 -30.41 -9.77
N GLY A 12 0.19 -30.47 -8.75
CA GLY A 12 -0.76 -29.40 -8.45
C GLY A 12 -0.09 -28.02 -8.38
N ARG A 13 -0.87 -26.95 -8.61
CA ARG A 13 -0.36 -25.57 -8.62
C ARG A 13 0.45 -25.30 -7.35
N GLN A 14 1.71 -24.92 -7.52
CA GLN A 14 2.57 -24.55 -6.39
C GLN A 14 2.34 -23.09 -6.00
N ARG A 15 2.64 -22.75 -4.74
CA ARG A 15 2.49 -21.38 -4.26
C ARG A 15 3.54 -20.46 -4.91
N ALA A 16 3.08 -19.42 -5.59
CA ALA A 16 3.96 -18.46 -6.26
C ALA A 16 4.49 -17.40 -5.26
N PRO A 17 5.76 -16.96 -5.36
CA PRO A 17 6.34 -15.98 -4.43
C PRO A 17 5.59 -14.65 -4.38
N CYS A 18 5.01 -14.21 -5.50
CA CYS A 18 4.20 -12.99 -5.52
C CYS A 18 2.93 -13.10 -4.64
N VAL A 19 2.35 -14.30 -4.51
CA VAL A 19 1.22 -14.57 -3.61
C VAL A 19 1.65 -14.46 -2.15
N GLU A 20 2.87 -14.93 -1.82
CA GLU A 20 3.45 -14.83 -0.47
C GLU A 20 3.84 -13.38 -0.13
N GLY A 21 4.40 -12.65 -1.08
CA GLY A 21 4.73 -11.23 -0.92
C GLY A 21 3.50 -10.32 -0.82
N CYS A 22 2.32 -10.79 -1.22
CA CYS A 22 1.06 -10.06 -1.03
C CYS A 22 0.49 -10.32 0.37
N PRO A 23 0.38 -9.29 1.25
CA PRO A 23 -0.14 -9.50 2.60
C PRO A 23 -1.56 -10.06 2.67
N ALA A 24 -2.42 -9.74 1.68
CA ALA A 24 -3.76 -10.30 1.59
C ALA A 24 -3.79 -11.71 0.94
N GLY A 25 -2.67 -12.18 0.40
CA GLY A 25 -2.56 -13.47 -0.30
C GLY A 25 -3.48 -13.56 -1.51
N ILE A 26 -3.50 -12.52 -2.35
CA ILE A 26 -4.23 -12.52 -3.63
C ILE A 26 -3.61 -13.56 -4.56
N ASP A 27 -4.43 -14.36 -5.25
CA ASP A 27 -3.97 -15.31 -6.28
C ASP A 27 -3.54 -14.56 -7.55
N ILE A 28 -2.32 -14.01 -7.48
CA ILE A 28 -1.73 -13.18 -8.52
C ILE A 28 -1.56 -13.92 -9.86
N PRO A 29 -1.01 -15.14 -9.91
CA PRO A 29 -0.89 -15.87 -11.16
C PRO A 29 -2.24 -16.11 -11.83
N ARG A 30 -3.31 -16.35 -11.05
CA ARG A 30 -4.64 -16.61 -11.61
C ARG A 30 -5.24 -15.37 -12.27
N TYR A 31 -5.27 -14.21 -11.60
CA TYR A 31 -5.83 -13.02 -12.27
C TYR A 31 -4.95 -12.52 -13.42
N ILE A 32 -3.63 -12.69 -13.34
CA ILE A 32 -2.74 -12.35 -14.46
C ILE A 32 -2.98 -13.31 -15.63
N GLY A 33 -3.23 -14.59 -15.38
CA GLY A 33 -3.59 -15.54 -16.43
C GLY A 33 -4.88 -15.14 -17.15
N TYR A 34 -5.92 -14.70 -16.43
CA TYR A 34 -7.13 -14.15 -17.04
C TYR A 34 -6.84 -12.88 -17.85
N ALA A 35 -6.05 -11.94 -17.32
CA ALA A 35 -5.65 -10.74 -18.04
C ALA A 35 -4.85 -11.04 -19.33
N ALA A 36 -4.02 -12.09 -19.33
CA ALA A 36 -3.28 -12.53 -20.52
C ALA A 36 -4.18 -13.07 -21.64
N LEU A 37 -5.40 -13.49 -21.29
CA LEU A 37 -6.47 -13.92 -22.20
C LEU A 37 -7.46 -12.77 -22.54
N GLY A 38 -7.24 -11.55 -22.01
CA GLY A 38 -8.18 -10.43 -22.18
C GLY A 38 -9.46 -10.55 -21.33
N LYS A 39 -9.52 -11.52 -20.41
CA LYS A 39 -10.67 -11.80 -19.53
C LYS A 39 -10.61 -10.94 -18.26
N PHE A 40 -10.79 -9.62 -18.39
CA PHE A 40 -10.58 -8.67 -17.30
C PHE A 40 -11.62 -8.77 -16.17
N GLY A 41 -12.87 -9.12 -16.47
CA GLY A 41 -13.91 -9.32 -15.45
C GLY A 41 -13.61 -10.49 -14.51
N GLU A 42 -13.14 -11.61 -15.05
CA GLU A 42 -12.69 -12.76 -14.30
C GLU A 42 -11.44 -12.41 -13.49
N ALA A 43 -10.49 -11.68 -14.07
CA ALA A 43 -9.32 -11.18 -13.34
C ALA A 43 -9.73 -10.31 -12.14
N ALA A 44 -10.68 -9.38 -12.31
CA ALA A 44 -11.21 -8.57 -11.23
C ALA A 44 -11.92 -9.43 -10.16
N ALA A 45 -12.67 -10.45 -10.58
CA ALA A 45 -13.33 -11.39 -9.67
C ALA A 45 -12.32 -12.14 -8.78
N VAL A 46 -11.21 -12.63 -9.35
CA VAL A 46 -10.12 -13.27 -8.58
C VAL A 46 -9.54 -12.34 -7.53
N VAL A 47 -9.33 -11.06 -7.86
CA VAL A 47 -8.81 -10.08 -6.90
C VAL A 47 -9.82 -9.86 -5.76
N ARG A 48 -11.11 -9.75 -6.10
CA ARG A 48 -12.21 -9.52 -5.14
C ARG A 48 -12.39 -10.64 -4.12
N GLU A 49 -12.06 -11.88 -4.46
CA GLU A 49 -12.11 -13.01 -3.52
C GLU A 49 -11.23 -12.81 -2.27
N ARG A 50 -10.19 -11.98 -2.38
CA ARG A 50 -9.23 -11.75 -1.30
C ARG A 50 -9.28 -10.34 -0.75
N ILE A 51 -9.77 -9.35 -1.48
CA ILE A 51 -9.83 -7.97 -1.00
C ILE A 51 -11.12 -7.26 -1.45
N PRO A 52 -11.77 -6.47 -0.58
CA PRO A 52 -12.94 -5.69 -0.99
C PRO A 52 -12.59 -4.35 -1.66
N PHE A 53 -11.30 -4.03 -1.76
CA PHE A 53 -10.74 -2.78 -2.30
C PHE A 53 -9.86 -2.98 -3.56
N PRO A 54 -10.29 -3.74 -4.58
CA PRO A 54 -9.47 -3.96 -5.76
C PRO A 54 -9.07 -2.68 -6.52
N ALA A 55 -9.96 -1.69 -6.67
CA ALA A 55 -9.72 -0.40 -7.33
C ALA A 55 -8.74 0.45 -6.52
N VAL A 56 -9.00 0.67 -5.23
CA VAL A 56 -8.06 1.37 -4.33
C VAL A 56 -6.68 0.71 -4.40
N CYS A 57 -6.60 -0.62 -4.32
CA CYS A 57 -5.32 -1.31 -4.46
C CYS A 57 -4.72 -1.19 -5.87
N GLY A 58 -5.53 -1.06 -6.92
CA GLY A 58 -5.08 -0.74 -8.27
C GLY A 58 -4.37 0.60 -8.34
N TYR A 59 -4.89 1.61 -7.65
CA TYR A 59 -4.38 2.97 -7.66
C TYR A 59 -3.19 3.25 -6.72
N VAL A 60 -3.20 2.69 -5.50
CA VAL A 60 -2.29 3.16 -4.43
C VAL A 60 -1.48 2.06 -3.73
N CYS A 61 -1.54 0.82 -4.21
CA CYS A 61 -0.75 -0.25 -3.62
C CYS A 61 0.73 -0.01 -3.87
N TYR A 62 1.56 -0.08 -2.84
CA TYR A 62 3.03 -0.05 -2.96
C TYR A 62 3.65 -1.37 -3.47
N ARG A 63 2.82 -2.25 -4.03
CA ARG A 63 3.24 -3.41 -4.84
C ARG A 63 4.25 -4.37 -4.16
N PRO A 64 4.05 -4.79 -2.89
CA PRO A 64 5.02 -5.65 -2.18
C PRO A 64 5.24 -7.03 -2.84
N CYS A 65 4.35 -7.43 -3.75
CA CYS A 65 4.45 -8.66 -4.52
C CYS A 65 5.36 -8.58 -5.75
N GLU A 66 5.63 -7.39 -6.29
CA GLU A 66 6.47 -7.20 -7.49
C GLU A 66 7.97 -7.48 -7.22
N PRO A 67 8.55 -7.07 -6.09
CA PRO A 67 9.89 -7.48 -5.68
C PRO A 67 10.13 -8.98 -5.65
N GLU A 68 9.11 -9.76 -5.28
CA GLU A 68 9.18 -11.21 -5.18
C GLU A 68 8.95 -11.92 -6.53
N CYS A 69 8.64 -11.16 -7.59
CA CYS A 69 8.33 -11.74 -8.90
C CYS A 69 9.54 -12.49 -9.47
N ARG A 70 9.39 -13.78 -9.78
CA ARG A 70 10.48 -14.57 -10.38
C ARG A 70 10.99 -14.00 -11.70
N ARG A 71 10.16 -13.27 -12.46
CA ARG A 71 10.60 -12.58 -13.70
C ARG A 71 11.78 -11.63 -13.43
N ALA A 72 11.91 -11.10 -12.22
CA ALA A 72 13.01 -10.25 -11.77
C ALA A 72 14.40 -10.93 -11.87
N LEU A 73 14.47 -12.26 -11.91
CA LEU A 73 15.71 -13.01 -12.14
C LEU A 73 16.23 -12.84 -13.57
N TRP A 74 15.35 -12.50 -14.52
CA TRP A 74 15.70 -12.37 -15.93
C TRP A 74 15.73 -10.93 -16.41
N GLU A 75 14.72 -10.13 -16.04
CA GLU A 75 14.54 -8.74 -16.46
C GLU A 75 13.64 -7.99 -15.46
N ALA A 76 13.01 -6.87 -15.85
CA ALA A 76 12.05 -6.19 -14.99
C ALA A 76 10.92 -7.15 -14.54
N PRO A 77 10.44 -7.07 -13.29
CA PRO A 77 9.29 -7.85 -12.85
C PRO A 77 8.05 -7.54 -13.71
N VAL A 78 7.04 -8.39 -13.58
CA VAL A 78 5.72 -8.09 -14.14
C VAL A 78 5.13 -6.91 -13.40
N ALA A 79 4.50 -5.96 -14.10
CA ALA A 79 3.73 -4.87 -13.50
C ALA A 79 2.38 -5.37 -12.96
N ILE A 80 2.47 -6.21 -11.92
CA ILE A 80 1.36 -6.88 -11.24
C ILE A 80 0.27 -5.88 -10.86
N ASN A 81 0.66 -4.72 -10.30
CA ASN A 81 -0.31 -3.70 -9.91
C ASN A 81 -0.99 -3.00 -11.08
N ALA A 82 -0.26 -2.72 -12.16
CA ALA A 82 -0.82 -2.10 -13.36
C ALA A 82 -1.83 -3.03 -14.05
N ILE A 83 -1.54 -4.34 -14.10
CA ILE A 83 -2.49 -5.35 -14.58
C ILE A 83 -3.73 -5.40 -13.68
N LYS A 84 -3.56 -5.35 -12.34
CA LYS A 84 -4.70 -5.30 -11.41
C LYS A 84 -5.57 -4.07 -11.65
N ARG A 85 -4.95 -2.89 -11.82
CA ARG A 85 -5.69 -1.66 -12.13
C ARG A 85 -6.46 -1.80 -13.43
N ALA A 86 -5.82 -2.31 -14.48
CA ALA A 86 -6.46 -2.57 -15.76
C ALA A 86 -7.64 -3.54 -15.66
N ALA A 87 -7.51 -4.61 -14.86
CA ALA A 87 -8.59 -5.56 -14.62
C ALA A 87 -9.81 -4.90 -13.96
N VAL A 88 -9.59 -3.98 -13.01
CA VAL A 88 -10.68 -3.30 -12.30
C VAL A 88 -11.32 -2.20 -13.13
N GLU A 89 -10.53 -1.40 -13.85
CA GLU A 89 -11.06 -0.37 -14.76
C GLU A 89 -11.87 -0.98 -15.92
N LYS A 90 -11.62 -2.26 -16.25
CA LYS A 90 -12.30 -3.02 -17.32
C LYS A 90 -13.19 -4.14 -16.75
N ASP A 91 -13.58 -4.04 -15.49
CA ASP A 91 -14.41 -5.04 -14.82
C ASP A 91 -15.80 -5.11 -15.49
N THR A 92 -16.13 -6.26 -16.07
CA THR A 92 -17.43 -6.52 -16.70
C THR A 92 -18.50 -6.99 -15.70
N GLY A 93 -18.15 -7.15 -14.42
CA GLY A 93 -19.07 -7.51 -13.35
C GLY A 93 -19.29 -9.01 -13.17
N VAL A 94 -18.45 -9.88 -13.74
CA VAL A 94 -18.54 -11.35 -13.62
C VAL A 94 -18.72 -11.82 -12.17
N TRP A 95 -18.01 -11.19 -11.23
CA TRP A 95 -18.09 -11.52 -9.81
C TRP A 95 -19.50 -11.36 -9.20
N LYS A 96 -20.37 -10.55 -9.82
CA LYS A 96 -21.73 -10.30 -9.32
C LYS A 96 -22.62 -11.54 -9.44
N GLU A 97 -22.35 -12.41 -10.41
CA GLU A 97 -23.11 -13.64 -10.65
C GLU A 97 -23.08 -14.56 -9.43
N ARG A 98 -21.90 -14.66 -8.79
CA ARG A 98 -21.68 -15.50 -7.60
C ARG A 98 -21.68 -14.72 -6.29
N TRP A 99 -21.98 -13.42 -6.34
CA TRP A 99 -21.94 -12.57 -5.16
C TRP A 99 -22.97 -12.98 -4.11
N GLY A 100 -24.19 -13.31 -4.56
CA GLY A 100 -25.29 -13.73 -3.70
C GLY A 100 -25.03 -15.05 -2.99
N GLU A 101 -24.34 -15.98 -3.65
CA GLU A 101 -23.93 -17.28 -3.06
C GLU A 101 -23.01 -17.11 -1.86
N ALA A 102 -22.24 -16.02 -1.84
CA ALA A 102 -21.32 -15.68 -0.76
C ALA A 102 -22.00 -14.94 0.41
N VAL A 103 -23.30 -14.64 0.39
CA VAL A 103 -23.96 -13.96 1.51
C VAL A 103 -24.44 -14.98 2.55
N ALA A 104 -23.91 -14.90 3.77
CA ALA A 104 -24.31 -15.76 4.87
C ALA A 104 -25.67 -15.38 5.46
N ALA A 105 -26.32 -16.36 6.10
CA ALA A 105 -27.54 -16.14 6.88
C ALA A 105 -27.27 -15.26 8.11
N ALA A 106 -28.29 -14.54 8.58
CA ALA A 106 -28.16 -13.68 9.74
C ALA A 106 -27.92 -14.51 11.01
N THR A 107 -26.94 -14.10 11.82
CA THR A 107 -26.56 -14.77 13.08
C THR A 107 -27.23 -14.16 14.31
N GLY A 108 -27.80 -12.96 14.18
CA GLY A 108 -28.35 -12.19 15.31
C GLY A 108 -27.28 -11.53 16.20
N LYS A 109 -25.99 -11.71 15.91
CA LYS A 109 -24.88 -11.08 16.63
C LYS A 109 -24.60 -9.68 16.11
N ARG A 110 -24.15 -8.78 16.99
CA ARG A 110 -23.85 -7.38 16.67
C ARG A 110 -22.39 -7.04 16.93
N VAL A 111 -21.72 -6.43 15.95
CA VAL A 111 -20.31 -6.02 16.04
C VAL A 111 -20.17 -4.52 15.83
N ALA A 112 -19.46 -3.85 16.73
CA ALA A 112 -19.05 -2.46 16.55
C ALA A 112 -17.64 -2.39 15.95
N VAL A 113 -17.46 -1.63 14.87
CA VAL A 113 -16.15 -1.35 14.27
C VAL A 113 -15.85 0.13 14.46
N VAL A 114 -14.76 0.47 15.14
CA VAL A 114 -14.36 1.86 15.40
C VAL A 114 -13.28 2.27 14.41
N GLY A 115 -13.67 3.12 13.45
CA GLY A 115 -12.84 3.61 12.35
C GLY A 115 -13.17 2.97 11.00
N SER A 116 -13.41 3.80 9.98
CA SER A 116 -13.74 3.37 8.60
C SER A 116 -12.54 3.35 7.66
N GLY A 117 -11.33 3.12 8.19
CA GLY A 117 -10.14 2.89 7.36
C GLY A 117 -10.17 1.53 6.65
N PRO A 118 -9.13 1.20 5.85
CA PRO A 118 -9.07 -0.07 5.12
C PRO A 118 -9.26 -1.31 6.00
N ALA A 119 -8.68 -1.32 7.20
CA ALA A 119 -8.82 -2.43 8.14
C ALA A 119 -10.27 -2.57 8.65
N GLY A 120 -10.87 -1.47 9.11
CA GLY A 120 -12.23 -1.45 9.65
C GLY A 120 -13.29 -1.82 8.61
N LEU A 121 -13.22 -1.20 7.42
CA LEU A 121 -14.14 -1.51 6.33
C LEU A 121 -13.97 -2.94 5.78
N THR A 122 -12.75 -3.46 5.74
CA THR A 122 -12.53 -4.87 5.36
C THR A 122 -13.11 -5.82 6.41
N ALA A 123 -12.91 -5.55 7.70
CA ALA A 123 -13.49 -6.36 8.75
C ALA A 123 -15.03 -6.33 8.68
N ALA A 124 -15.61 -5.13 8.54
CA ALA A 124 -17.05 -4.95 8.41
C ALA A 124 -17.63 -5.70 7.22
N TYR A 125 -16.98 -5.62 6.06
CA TYR A 125 -17.36 -6.36 4.85
C TYR A 125 -17.49 -7.86 5.11
N TYR A 126 -16.44 -8.49 5.66
CA TYR A 126 -16.43 -9.93 5.89
C TYR A 126 -17.38 -10.36 7.01
N LEU A 127 -17.43 -9.60 8.11
CA LEU A 127 -18.34 -9.88 9.23
C LEU A 127 -19.82 -9.78 8.81
N GLY A 128 -20.19 -8.77 8.02
CA GLY A 128 -21.56 -8.59 7.54
C GLY A 128 -21.95 -9.58 6.46
N LYS A 129 -21.10 -9.70 5.43
CA LYS A 129 -21.39 -10.52 4.24
C LYS A 129 -21.14 -12.00 4.46
N ARG A 130 -19.95 -12.40 4.93
CA ARG A 130 -19.52 -13.81 5.03
C ARG A 130 -19.85 -14.46 6.36
N CYS A 131 -19.89 -13.70 7.45
CA CYS A 131 -20.22 -14.24 8.77
C CYS A 131 -21.70 -14.01 9.14
N GLY A 132 -22.37 -13.03 8.52
CA GLY A 132 -23.80 -12.77 8.74
C GLY A 132 -24.10 -12.04 10.05
N HIS A 133 -23.15 -11.28 10.58
CA HIS A 133 -23.37 -10.42 11.75
C HIS A 133 -23.93 -9.05 11.33
N GLU A 134 -24.63 -8.39 12.24
CA GLU A 134 -25.00 -6.98 12.07
C GLU A 134 -23.83 -6.10 12.52
N VAL A 135 -23.28 -5.32 11.60
CA VAL A 135 -22.08 -4.51 11.86
C VAL A 135 -22.41 -3.02 11.83
N THR A 136 -21.95 -2.29 12.83
CA THR A 136 -22.00 -0.81 12.83
C THR A 136 -20.59 -0.25 12.86
N VAL A 137 -20.24 0.52 11.84
CA VAL A 137 -18.95 1.22 11.74
C VAL A 137 -19.13 2.65 12.26
N PHE A 138 -18.37 3.01 13.30
CA PHE A 138 -18.32 4.35 13.87
C PHE A 138 -17.14 5.11 13.27
N GLU A 139 -17.42 6.19 12.54
CA GLU A 139 -16.44 7.04 11.89
C GLU A 139 -16.45 8.44 12.48
N ALA A 140 -15.28 8.91 12.94
CA ALA A 140 -15.13 10.23 13.53
C ALA A 140 -15.22 11.37 12.50
N GLN A 141 -14.89 11.11 11.24
CA GLN A 141 -14.95 12.07 10.14
C GLN A 141 -16.35 12.17 9.51
N PRO A 142 -16.62 13.21 8.70
CA PRO A 142 -17.90 13.37 8.01
C PRO A 142 -18.21 12.32 6.93
N LYS A 143 -17.19 11.61 6.45
CA LYS A 143 -17.32 10.58 5.41
C LYS A 143 -16.39 9.39 5.68
N PRO A 144 -16.77 8.18 5.24
CA PRO A 144 -15.97 6.99 5.45
C PRO A 144 -14.75 6.90 4.52
N GLY A 145 -13.80 6.05 4.89
CA GLY A 145 -12.59 5.73 4.09
C GLY A 145 -11.28 5.98 4.83
N GLY A 146 -11.32 6.62 6.01
CA GLY A 146 -10.14 6.90 6.82
C GLY A 146 -9.00 7.56 6.01
N GLN A 147 -7.78 7.05 6.15
CA GLN A 147 -6.60 7.56 5.44
C GLN A 147 -6.68 7.49 3.91
N LEU A 148 -7.53 6.61 3.33
CA LEU A 148 -7.76 6.61 1.88
C LEU A 148 -8.41 7.92 1.41
N ARG A 149 -9.29 8.49 2.24
CA ARG A 149 -9.95 9.77 1.95
C ARG A 149 -9.13 10.97 2.40
N ILE A 150 -8.62 10.95 3.63
CA ILE A 150 -8.01 12.15 4.22
C ILE A 150 -6.51 12.27 3.95
N GLY A 151 -5.80 11.16 3.70
CA GLY A 151 -4.36 11.14 3.51
C GLY A 151 -3.96 11.16 2.03
N ILE A 152 -4.66 10.38 1.19
CA ILE A 152 -4.29 10.19 -0.21
C ILE A 152 -4.95 11.25 -1.11
N PRO A 153 -4.17 11.99 -1.91
CA PRO A 153 -4.67 12.97 -2.89
C PRO A 153 -5.56 12.38 -4.01
N PRO A 154 -6.57 13.12 -4.51
CA PRO A 154 -7.45 12.67 -5.60
C PRO A 154 -6.72 12.30 -6.90
N ASN A 155 -5.58 12.92 -7.19
CA ASN A 155 -4.76 12.62 -8.36
C ASN A 155 -4.04 11.26 -8.29
N ARG A 156 -4.06 10.61 -7.12
CA ARG A 156 -3.58 9.24 -6.92
C ARG A 156 -4.75 8.28 -6.74
N LEU A 157 -5.79 8.68 -6.00
CA LEU A 157 -6.97 7.87 -5.75
C LEU A 157 -8.25 8.66 -6.08
N PRO A 158 -8.94 8.36 -7.20
CA PRO A 158 -10.22 8.96 -7.53
C PRO A 158 -11.24 8.78 -6.40
N ARG A 159 -12.03 9.82 -6.11
CA ARG A 159 -13.01 9.78 -5.01
C ARG A 159 -14.21 8.91 -5.38
N GLU A 160 -14.58 8.92 -6.65
CA GLU A 160 -15.63 8.10 -7.24
C GLU A 160 -15.31 6.61 -7.06
N ALA A 161 -14.07 6.20 -7.40
CA ALA A 161 -13.63 4.82 -7.21
C ALA A 161 -13.65 4.39 -5.73
N LEU A 162 -13.26 5.29 -4.81
CA LEU A 162 -13.34 5.03 -3.37
C LEU A 162 -14.80 4.90 -2.89
N ASP A 163 -15.67 5.82 -3.31
CA ASP A 163 -17.07 5.85 -2.92
C ASP A 163 -17.84 4.62 -3.42
N GLU A 164 -17.58 4.18 -4.66
CA GLU A 164 -18.15 2.96 -5.24
C GLU A 164 -17.75 1.71 -4.46
N GLU A 165 -16.48 1.57 -4.08
CA GLU A 165 -16.02 0.43 -3.29
C GLU A 165 -16.57 0.44 -1.87
N ILE A 166 -16.67 1.61 -1.23
CA ILE A 166 -17.29 1.74 0.08
C ILE A 166 -18.77 1.36 0.01
N ALA A 167 -19.52 1.86 -0.98
CA ALA A 167 -20.93 1.52 -1.15
C ALA A 167 -21.14 0.02 -1.32
N MET A 168 -20.26 -0.64 -2.09
CA MET A 168 -20.28 -2.10 -2.24
C MET A 168 -19.96 -2.81 -0.93
N ILE A 169 -18.96 -2.36 -0.19
CA ILE A 169 -18.57 -2.91 1.12
C ILE A 169 -19.72 -2.86 2.11
N THR A 170 -20.46 -1.75 2.12
CA THR A 170 -21.52 -1.51 3.10
C THR A 170 -22.87 -2.10 2.70
N ALA A 171 -22.95 -2.80 1.57
CA ALA A 171 -24.23 -3.26 1.01
C ALA A 171 -24.92 -4.37 1.83
N HIS A 172 -24.19 -5.09 2.69
CA HIS A 172 -24.70 -6.29 3.40
C HIS A 172 -24.46 -6.20 4.90
N ARG A 173 -25.50 -5.85 5.66
CA ARG A 173 -25.51 -5.79 7.15
C ARG A 173 -24.43 -4.90 7.76
N VAL A 174 -24.06 -3.85 7.05
CA VAL A 174 -23.07 -2.88 7.51
C VAL A 174 -23.70 -1.49 7.47
N ASP A 175 -23.89 -0.91 8.65
CA ASP A 175 -24.28 0.50 8.81
C ASP A 175 -23.03 1.33 9.13
N VAL A 176 -22.93 2.55 8.58
CA VAL A 176 -21.80 3.44 8.81
C VAL A 176 -22.28 4.76 9.38
N LYS A 177 -21.90 5.04 10.62
CA LYS A 177 -22.26 6.26 11.34
C LYS A 177 -21.07 7.22 11.35
N CYS A 178 -21.17 8.24 10.50
CA CYS A 178 -20.18 9.31 10.40
C CYS A 178 -20.38 10.37 11.49
N ASN A 179 -19.34 11.18 11.74
CA ASN A 179 -19.28 12.16 12.84
C ASN A 179 -19.55 11.54 14.23
N GLN A 180 -19.24 10.25 14.41
CA GLN A 180 -19.37 9.54 15.68
C GLN A 180 -18.01 9.04 16.12
N ARG A 181 -17.32 9.88 16.90
CA ARG A 181 -16.12 9.48 17.63
C ARG A 181 -16.53 8.63 18.84
N VAL A 182 -15.84 7.52 19.05
CA VAL A 182 -16.03 6.66 20.22
C VAL A 182 -14.93 6.98 21.24
N ASP A 183 -15.30 7.57 22.37
CA ASP A 183 -14.37 7.90 23.44
C ASP A 183 -14.43 6.89 24.61
N ASP A 184 -15.56 6.21 24.81
CA ASP A 184 -15.77 5.14 25.81
C ASP A 184 -16.24 3.83 25.15
N LEU A 185 -15.53 2.72 25.39
CA LEU A 185 -15.91 1.40 24.88
C LEU A 185 -17.06 0.77 25.66
N ASP A 186 -17.29 1.18 26.91
CA ASP A 186 -18.35 0.64 27.75
C ASP A 186 -19.73 1.08 27.25
N GLU A 187 -19.83 2.22 26.58
CA GLU A 187 -21.04 2.64 25.87
C GLU A 187 -21.45 1.65 24.78
N LEU A 188 -20.48 1.12 24.03
CA LEU A 188 -20.75 0.10 23.02
C LEU A 188 -21.22 -1.21 23.66
N LYS A 189 -20.60 -1.62 24.78
CA LYS A 189 -21.05 -2.81 25.52
C LYS A 189 -22.47 -2.62 26.07
N ARG A 190 -22.78 -1.45 26.65
CA ARG A 190 -24.13 -1.12 27.14
C ARG A 190 -25.17 -1.03 26.01
N ALA A 191 -24.77 -0.59 24.82
CA ALA A 191 -25.60 -0.63 23.61
C ALA A 191 -25.83 -2.08 23.11
N GLY A 192 -25.11 -3.05 23.67
CA GLY A 192 -25.27 -4.49 23.49
C GLY A 192 -24.56 -5.07 22.26
N TYR A 193 -23.45 -4.46 21.83
CA TYR A 193 -22.56 -5.10 20.86
C TYR A 193 -21.83 -6.29 21.51
N ASP A 194 -21.83 -7.43 20.83
CA ASP A 194 -21.20 -8.67 21.31
C ASP A 194 -19.66 -8.62 21.18
N ALA A 195 -19.15 -7.87 20.19
CA ALA A 195 -17.73 -7.65 19.97
C ALA A 195 -17.44 -6.23 19.47
N VAL A 196 -16.22 -5.76 19.73
CA VAL A 196 -15.72 -4.45 19.27
C VAL A 196 -14.40 -4.63 18.54
N PHE A 197 -14.26 -4.04 17.36
CA PHE A 197 -13.01 -3.98 16.60
C PHE A 197 -12.49 -2.55 16.50
N LEU A 198 -11.27 -2.30 16.96
CA LEU A 198 -10.62 -1.00 16.95
C LEU A 198 -9.69 -0.88 15.74
N ALA A 199 -10.03 0.03 14.82
CA ALA A 199 -9.33 0.28 13.57
C ALA A 199 -9.10 1.78 13.32
N VAL A 200 -8.83 2.55 14.38
CA VAL A 200 -8.66 4.02 14.33
C VAL A 200 -7.37 4.50 13.67
N GLY A 201 -6.44 3.58 13.41
CA GLY A 201 -5.17 3.84 12.74
C GLY A 201 -4.20 4.76 13.52
N THR A 202 -3.16 5.23 12.83
CA THR A 202 -2.28 6.31 13.29
C THR A 202 -2.73 7.62 12.64
N CYS A 203 -3.27 8.53 13.43
CA CYS A 203 -3.88 9.77 12.94
C CYS A 203 -3.39 11.03 13.67
N ILE A 204 -2.54 10.87 14.70
CA ILE A 204 -1.93 11.97 15.43
C ILE A 204 -0.54 12.21 14.85
N ALA A 205 -0.23 13.44 14.45
CA ALA A 205 1.10 13.80 13.99
C ALA A 205 2.05 13.95 15.17
N ARG A 206 3.33 13.57 14.98
CA ARG A 206 4.37 13.83 15.98
C ARG A 206 4.83 15.30 15.93
N ASP A 207 5.15 15.84 17.09
CA ASP A 207 5.71 17.18 17.25
C ASP A 207 7.20 17.20 16.92
N LEU A 208 7.68 18.33 16.39
CA LEU A 208 9.10 18.54 16.11
C LEU A 208 9.90 18.75 17.38
N GLU A 209 9.23 19.24 18.44
CA GLU A 209 9.82 19.58 19.73
C GLU A 209 10.88 20.69 19.58
N ILE A 210 10.56 21.71 18.77
CA ILE A 210 11.44 22.86 18.50
C ILE A 210 10.69 24.18 18.69
N ALA A 211 11.43 25.23 19.04
CA ALA A 211 10.86 26.57 19.15
C ALA A 211 10.24 27.03 17.82
N GLY A 212 9.02 27.57 17.89
CA GLY A 212 8.30 28.14 16.75
C GLY A 212 7.51 27.14 15.91
N GLU A 213 7.36 25.88 16.33
CA GLU A 213 6.59 24.87 15.59
C GLU A 213 5.07 25.14 15.53
N ASP A 214 4.54 25.99 16.41
CA ASP A 214 3.13 26.41 16.43
C ASP A 214 2.87 27.75 15.73
N LEU A 215 3.89 28.32 15.05
CA LEU A 215 3.73 29.58 14.33
C LEU A 215 2.74 29.43 13.15
N PRO A 216 1.93 30.45 12.85
CA PRO A 216 1.09 30.46 11.66
C PRO A 216 1.91 30.20 10.39
N GLY A 217 1.47 29.27 9.55
CA GLY A 217 2.19 28.81 8.37
C GLY A 217 3.04 27.54 8.59
N VAL A 218 3.19 27.10 9.85
CA VAL A 218 3.69 25.76 10.18
C VAL A 218 2.52 24.79 10.28
N TRP A 219 2.61 23.68 9.57
CA TRP A 219 1.57 22.66 9.49
C TRP A 219 2.07 21.33 10.00
N LYS A 220 1.21 20.60 10.69
CA LYS A 220 1.36 19.15 10.84
C LYS A 220 0.92 18.50 9.53
N ALA A 221 1.76 17.62 8.96
CA ALA A 221 1.54 17.07 7.61
C ALA A 221 0.18 16.38 7.43
N VAL A 222 -0.25 15.60 8.42
CA VAL A 222 -1.54 14.88 8.40
C VAL A 222 -2.71 15.85 8.36
N GLN A 223 -2.64 16.95 9.13
CA GLN A 223 -3.66 17.98 9.12
C GLN A 223 -3.72 18.70 7.77
N PHE A 224 -2.56 19.07 7.22
CA PHE A 224 -2.49 19.71 5.91
C PHE A 224 -3.10 18.83 4.81
N LEU A 225 -2.73 17.54 4.75
CA LEU A 225 -3.29 16.61 3.76
C LEU A 225 -4.80 16.43 3.97
N LYS A 226 -5.25 16.28 5.21
CA LYS A 226 -6.68 16.21 5.53
C LYS A 226 -7.44 17.43 5.02
N GLU A 227 -6.95 18.63 5.31
CA GLU A 227 -7.57 19.87 4.86
C GLU A 227 -7.51 20.04 3.34
N ALA A 228 -6.39 19.66 2.70
CA ALA A 228 -6.27 19.68 1.25
C ALA A 228 -7.28 18.71 0.59
N ASN A 229 -7.42 17.50 1.14
CA ASN A 229 -8.25 16.45 0.58
C ASN A 229 -9.75 16.67 0.81
N LEU A 230 -10.16 16.99 2.04
CA LEU A 230 -11.56 17.32 2.33
C LEU A 230 -11.94 18.68 1.73
N GLY A 231 -10.98 19.61 1.67
CA GLY A 231 -11.14 20.91 1.04
C GLY A 231 -11.40 20.86 -0.46
N VAL A 232 -10.93 19.82 -1.17
CA VAL A 232 -11.31 19.58 -2.56
C VAL A 232 -12.81 19.32 -2.68
N GLU A 233 -13.39 18.51 -1.80
CA GLU A 233 -14.84 18.22 -1.80
C GLU A 233 -15.68 19.44 -1.33
N GLN A 234 -15.09 20.32 -0.52
CA GLN A 234 -15.76 21.48 0.09
C GLN A 234 -15.46 22.81 -0.62
N ASN A 235 -14.74 22.80 -1.74
CA ASN A 235 -14.24 23.98 -2.45
C ASN A 235 -13.50 25.00 -1.56
N ARG A 236 -12.82 24.52 -0.51
CA ARG A 236 -12.07 25.31 0.47
C ARG A 236 -10.70 24.69 0.68
N ARG A 237 -9.71 25.14 -0.08
CA ARG A 237 -8.34 24.60 -0.02
C ARG A 237 -7.45 25.38 0.95
N PRO A 238 -6.49 24.73 1.62
CA PRO A 238 -5.50 25.44 2.42
C PRO A 238 -4.65 26.33 1.50
N THR A 239 -4.31 27.52 1.98
CA THR A 239 -3.39 28.42 1.28
C THR A 239 -1.95 27.98 1.56
N VAL A 240 -1.18 27.75 0.51
CA VAL A 240 0.27 27.52 0.59
C VAL A 240 1.01 28.74 0.04
N GLY A 241 2.13 29.09 0.65
CA GLY A 241 3.00 30.13 0.12
C GLY A 241 3.85 29.65 -1.06
N LYS A 242 4.69 30.53 -1.60
CA LYS A 242 5.52 30.21 -2.78
C LYS A 242 6.67 29.28 -2.44
N ARG A 243 7.26 29.42 -1.24
CA ARG A 243 8.37 28.62 -0.73
C ARG A 243 7.89 27.68 0.36
N VAL A 244 8.01 26.38 0.15
CA VAL A 244 7.53 25.34 1.06
C VAL A 244 8.68 24.44 1.49
N ALA A 245 8.84 24.26 2.80
CA ALA A 245 9.78 23.30 3.38
C ALA A 245 9.01 22.15 4.06
N VAL A 246 9.28 20.91 3.67
CA VAL A 246 8.69 19.70 4.26
C VAL A 246 9.78 18.96 5.04
N ILE A 247 9.60 18.81 6.35
CA ILE A 247 10.56 18.14 7.24
C ILE A 247 10.17 16.66 7.36
N GLY A 248 11.05 15.76 6.94
CA GLY A 248 10.82 14.32 6.91
C GLY A 248 10.94 13.74 5.50
N ALA A 249 10.98 12.41 5.36
CA ALA A 249 11.16 11.76 4.06
C ALA A 249 10.39 10.42 3.93
N GLY A 250 9.26 10.30 4.62
CA GLY A 250 8.31 9.21 4.39
C GLY A 250 7.34 9.53 3.25
N ASN A 251 6.47 8.58 2.87
CA ASN A 251 5.49 8.81 1.80
C ASN A 251 4.56 10.00 2.09
N VAL A 252 4.22 10.25 3.37
CA VAL A 252 3.47 11.45 3.79
C VAL A 252 4.21 12.75 3.42
N ALA A 253 5.53 12.79 3.57
CA ALA A 253 6.32 13.97 3.19
C ALA A 253 6.29 14.19 1.66
N VAL A 254 6.36 13.10 0.90
CA VAL A 254 6.23 13.13 -0.57
C VAL A 254 4.84 13.64 -0.98
N ASP A 255 3.78 13.09 -0.39
CA ASP A 255 2.40 13.52 -0.67
C ASP A 255 2.18 15.00 -0.31
N CYS A 256 2.73 15.47 0.82
CA CYS A 256 2.69 16.89 1.20
C CYS A 256 3.39 17.77 0.17
N ALA A 257 4.61 17.42 -0.23
CA ALA A 257 5.41 18.19 -1.18
C ALA A 257 4.70 18.29 -2.54
N ARG A 258 4.22 17.17 -3.06
CA ARG A 258 3.48 17.08 -4.32
C ARG A 258 2.14 17.82 -4.26
N THR A 259 1.43 17.73 -3.14
CA THR A 259 0.18 18.48 -2.92
C THR A 259 0.44 19.99 -2.87
N ALA A 260 1.54 20.43 -2.24
CA ALA A 260 1.91 21.84 -2.18
C ALA A 260 2.15 22.44 -3.59
N LEU A 261 2.84 21.72 -4.48
CA LEU A 261 3.01 22.14 -5.88
C LEU A 261 1.65 22.39 -6.56
N ARG A 262 0.70 21.47 -6.37
CA ARG A 262 -0.64 21.52 -6.96
C ARG A 262 -1.50 22.66 -6.40
N LEU A 263 -1.19 23.12 -5.19
CA LEU A 263 -1.81 24.29 -4.57
C LEU A 263 -1.09 25.61 -4.91
N GLY A 264 -0.07 25.58 -5.79
CA GLY A 264 0.57 26.78 -6.34
C GLY A 264 1.94 27.12 -5.75
N ALA A 265 2.54 26.23 -4.95
CA ALA A 265 3.91 26.41 -4.51
C ALA A 265 4.89 26.39 -5.70
N GLN A 266 5.96 27.18 -5.63
CA GLN A 266 6.94 27.36 -6.70
C GLN A 266 8.31 26.79 -6.36
N ASP A 267 8.70 26.81 -5.08
CA ASP A 267 9.92 26.19 -4.57
C ASP A 267 9.55 25.27 -3.41
N VAL A 268 9.54 23.97 -3.66
CA VAL A 268 9.21 22.95 -2.65
C VAL A 268 10.45 22.13 -2.35
N ARG A 269 10.78 22.03 -1.06
CA ARG A 269 11.94 21.29 -0.59
C ARG A 269 11.59 20.31 0.51
N ILE A 270 12.01 19.07 0.33
CA ILE A 270 12.03 18.04 1.36
C ILE A 270 13.37 18.10 2.09
N LEU A 271 13.33 18.21 3.42
CA LEU A 271 14.48 18.27 4.31
C LEU A 271 14.59 16.96 5.07
N TYR A 272 15.71 16.26 4.91
CA TYR A 272 15.90 14.95 5.51
C TYR A 272 17.22 14.81 6.25
N ARG A 273 17.17 14.32 7.49
CA ARG A 273 18.35 14.20 8.36
C ARG A 273 19.33 13.10 7.96
N ARG A 274 18.95 12.17 7.07
CA ARG A 274 19.81 11.07 6.57
C ARG A 274 20.00 11.17 5.05
N GLY A 275 20.66 10.17 4.45
CA GLY A 275 20.86 10.07 3.01
C GLY A 275 19.72 9.33 2.30
N ARG A 276 19.81 9.26 0.96
CA ARG A 276 18.79 8.64 0.09
C ARG A 276 18.55 7.15 0.42
N LYS A 277 19.59 6.41 0.82
CA LYS A 277 19.50 4.97 1.14
C LYS A 277 18.67 4.67 2.39
N GLU A 278 18.64 5.60 3.35
CA GLU A 278 17.89 5.45 4.60
C GLU A 278 16.45 5.98 4.51
N MET A 279 16.08 6.57 3.37
CA MET A 279 14.77 7.17 3.14
C MET A 279 13.64 6.14 3.33
N PRO A 280 12.60 6.46 4.13
CA PRO A 280 11.44 5.58 4.30
C PRO A 280 10.45 5.60 3.13
N ALA A 281 10.37 6.69 2.37
CA ALA A 281 9.52 6.76 1.18
C ALA A 281 9.98 5.74 0.13
N TYR A 282 9.03 5.22 -0.64
CA TYR A 282 9.36 4.35 -1.76
C TYR A 282 10.06 5.17 -2.85
N ASP A 283 11.11 4.61 -3.45
CA ASP A 283 11.96 5.34 -4.39
C ASP A 283 11.20 5.85 -5.61
N PHE A 284 10.23 5.06 -6.11
CA PHE A 284 9.38 5.48 -7.24
C PHE A 284 8.50 6.70 -6.91
N GLU A 285 8.02 6.84 -5.68
CA GLU A 285 7.27 8.03 -5.23
C GLU A 285 8.19 9.24 -5.14
N MET A 286 9.42 9.05 -4.64
CA MET A 286 10.40 10.13 -4.55
C MET A 286 10.84 10.59 -5.95
N ARG A 287 11.14 9.67 -6.87
CA ARG A 287 11.47 9.99 -8.27
C ARG A 287 10.35 10.76 -8.96
N ALA A 288 9.09 10.37 -8.73
CA ALA A 288 7.94 11.11 -9.26
C ALA A 288 7.88 12.55 -8.70
N ALA A 289 8.20 12.74 -7.41
CA ALA A 289 8.26 14.06 -6.80
C ALA A 289 9.42 14.91 -7.36
N GLU A 290 10.61 14.33 -7.50
CA GLU A 290 11.79 14.99 -8.09
C GLU A 290 11.51 15.40 -9.55
N ALA A 291 10.85 14.53 -10.33
CA ALA A 291 10.43 14.84 -11.70
C ALA A 291 9.41 16.00 -11.78
N GLU A 292 8.56 16.16 -10.77
CA GLU A 292 7.63 17.29 -10.64
C GLU A 292 8.32 18.58 -10.13
N GLY A 293 9.63 18.55 -9.83
CA GLY A 293 10.42 19.70 -9.41
C GLY A 293 10.63 19.82 -7.90
N VAL A 294 10.25 18.81 -7.10
CA VAL A 294 10.55 18.78 -5.67
C VAL A 294 12.05 18.61 -5.45
N LYS A 295 12.66 19.49 -4.66
CA LYS A 295 14.07 19.40 -4.27
C LYS A 295 14.20 18.59 -2.99
N VAL A 296 15.24 17.76 -2.89
CA VAL A 296 15.55 17.03 -1.66
C VAL A 296 16.89 17.49 -1.12
N GLU A 297 16.90 17.95 0.13
CA GLU A 297 18.11 18.33 0.85
C GLU A 297 18.37 17.30 1.96
N PHE A 298 19.36 16.45 1.69
CA PHE A 298 19.81 15.41 2.60
C PHE A 298 20.72 15.96 3.68
N LEU A 299 20.90 15.16 4.74
CA LEU A 299 21.79 15.46 5.85
C LEU A 299 21.49 16.83 6.48
N THR A 300 20.21 17.11 6.67
CA THR A 300 19.74 18.37 7.23
C THR A 300 18.66 18.11 8.27
N SER A 301 18.79 18.75 9.44
CA SER A 301 17.83 18.68 10.54
C SER A 301 17.36 20.08 10.96
N PRO A 302 16.07 20.27 11.32
CA PRO A 302 15.59 21.55 11.86
C PRO A 302 16.09 21.78 13.29
N LEU A 303 16.31 23.06 13.63
CA LEU A 303 16.68 23.51 14.98
C LEU A 303 15.59 24.37 15.63
N ARG A 304 15.07 25.36 14.89
CA ARG A 304 14.01 26.27 15.34
C ARG A 304 13.38 27.01 14.17
N ILE A 305 12.20 27.56 14.38
CA ILE A 305 11.46 28.38 13.43
C ILE A 305 11.26 29.76 14.05
N GLU A 306 11.57 30.79 13.30
CA GLU A 306 11.39 32.18 13.70
C GLU A 306 10.49 32.89 12.70
N ARG A 307 9.79 33.93 13.16
CA ARG A 307 9.02 34.79 12.26
C ARG A 307 9.94 35.88 11.69
N ASP A 308 9.89 36.06 10.38
CA ASP A 308 10.64 37.07 9.65
C ASP A 308 9.68 37.89 8.78
N GLY A 309 9.09 38.92 9.39
CA GLY A 309 8.00 39.69 8.79
C GLY A 309 6.77 38.83 8.47
N SER A 310 6.43 38.74 7.18
CA SER A 310 5.34 37.88 6.67
C SER A 310 5.78 36.45 6.35
N ALA A 311 7.09 36.16 6.37
CA ALA A 311 7.65 34.84 6.10
C ALA A 311 8.09 34.14 7.39
N LEU A 312 8.45 32.87 7.26
CA LEU A 312 9.10 32.05 8.29
C LEU A 312 10.57 31.89 7.95
N LYS A 313 11.40 31.87 8.98
CA LYS A 313 12.83 31.57 8.89
C LYS A 313 13.07 30.23 9.61
N LEU A 314 13.42 29.22 8.83
CA LEU A 314 13.72 27.88 9.34
C LEU A 314 15.23 27.74 9.53
N TRP A 315 15.64 27.60 10.79
CA TRP A 315 17.02 27.30 11.15
C TRP A 315 17.28 25.81 11.07
N LEU A 316 18.41 25.48 10.47
CA LEU A 316 18.80 24.13 10.07
C LEU A 316 20.23 23.88 10.50
N GLN A 317 20.57 22.60 10.65
CA GLN A 317 21.91 22.13 10.92
C GLN A 317 22.27 20.98 9.99
N ARG A 318 23.55 20.90 9.57
CA ARG A 318 24.04 19.77 8.79
C ARG A 318 24.23 18.56 9.68
N MET A 319 23.94 17.40 9.12
CA MET A 319 24.08 16.10 9.75
C MET A 319 25.20 15.31 9.08
N GLN A 320 25.78 14.37 9.79
CA GLN A 320 26.66 13.35 9.23
C GLN A 320 26.16 11.96 9.60
N LEU A 321 26.34 11.01 8.69
CA LEU A 321 26.02 9.62 8.94
C LEU A 321 27.08 9.01 9.88
N GLY A 322 26.62 8.36 10.94
CA GLY A 322 27.42 7.51 11.80
C GLY A 322 27.25 6.04 11.47
N GLN A 323 27.68 5.17 12.38
CA GLN A 323 27.43 3.73 12.28
C GLN A 323 25.92 3.43 12.28
N ALA A 324 25.55 2.34 11.61
CA ALA A 324 24.17 1.88 11.61
C ALA A 324 23.69 1.54 13.03
N ASP A 325 22.47 1.95 13.35
CA ASP A 325 21.75 1.50 14.53
C ASP A 325 21.31 0.03 14.38
N ALA A 326 20.69 -0.53 15.43
CA ALA A 326 20.20 -1.91 15.45
C ALA A 326 19.16 -2.23 14.36
N SER A 327 18.56 -1.21 13.72
CA SER A 327 17.64 -1.38 12.58
C SER A 327 18.34 -1.38 11.22
N GLY A 328 19.68 -1.34 11.21
CA GLY A 328 20.49 -1.23 10.00
C GLY A 328 20.48 0.17 9.37
N ARG A 329 19.86 1.16 10.02
CA ARG A 329 19.80 2.54 9.52
C ARG A 329 20.96 3.33 10.09
N ALA A 330 21.68 4.08 9.26
CA ALA A 330 22.74 4.95 9.72
C ALA A 330 22.23 5.89 10.83
N ALA A 331 22.89 5.86 11.99
CA ALA A 331 22.71 6.88 13.01
C ALA A 331 23.13 8.24 12.42
N VAL A 332 22.62 9.32 13.00
CA VAL A 332 22.96 10.68 12.55
C VAL A 332 23.48 11.50 13.70
N GLN A 333 24.49 12.30 13.43
CA GLN A 333 25.06 13.24 14.38
C GLN A 333 25.09 14.64 13.78
N PRO A 334 24.82 15.68 14.58
CA PRO A 334 24.96 17.04 14.13
C PRO A 334 26.42 17.37 13.82
N VAL A 335 26.65 18.18 12.79
CA VAL A 335 27.96 18.77 12.48
C VAL A 335 28.07 20.11 13.20
N PRO A 336 28.93 20.27 14.21
CA PRO A 336 29.04 21.52 14.97
C PRO A 336 29.40 22.73 14.08
N GLY A 337 28.79 23.88 14.34
CA GLY A 337 29.05 25.13 13.60
C GLY A 337 28.52 25.16 12.17
N SER A 338 27.68 24.19 11.79
CA SER A 338 27.11 24.08 10.43
C SER A 338 25.71 24.70 10.29
N ASP A 339 25.30 25.50 11.28
CA ASP A 339 23.97 26.07 11.36
C ASP A 339 23.74 27.11 10.26
N TYR A 340 22.58 27.06 9.62
CA TYR A 340 22.18 28.01 8.58
C TYR A 340 20.67 28.20 8.60
N ALA A 341 20.17 29.21 7.89
CA ALA A 341 18.75 29.47 7.81
C ALA A 341 18.27 29.54 6.36
N ILE A 342 17.04 29.08 6.14
CA ILE A 342 16.32 29.28 4.87
C ILE A 342 15.01 30.03 5.15
N ALA A 343 14.57 30.81 4.18
CA ALA A 343 13.26 31.45 4.22
C ALA A 343 12.21 30.52 3.59
N ALA A 344 11.09 30.36 4.29
CA ALA A 344 9.94 29.59 3.83
C ALA A 344 8.66 30.36 4.14
N ASP A 345 7.64 30.21 3.29
CA ASP A 345 6.32 30.77 3.53
C ASP A 345 5.39 29.74 4.19
N THR A 346 5.71 28.46 4.04
CA THR A 346 4.98 27.35 4.64
C THR A 346 5.97 26.26 5.05
N ILE A 347 5.82 25.72 6.27
CA ILE A 347 6.64 24.62 6.77
C ILE A 347 5.71 23.46 7.14
N MET A 348 6.07 22.22 6.78
CA MET A 348 5.25 21.04 7.04
C MET A 348 6.07 19.99 7.81
N ALA A 349 5.61 19.61 9.00
CA ALA A 349 6.22 18.57 9.81
C ALA A 349 5.64 17.19 9.44
N ALA A 350 6.46 16.35 8.80
CA ALA A 350 6.12 15.00 8.31
C ALA A 350 7.05 13.92 8.92
N ILE A 351 7.26 13.97 10.24
CA ILE A 351 8.26 13.16 10.94
C ILE A 351 7.71 11.88 11.57
N GLY A 352 6.42 11.58 11.39
CA GLY A 352 5.79 10.36 11.86
C GLY A 352 4.40 10.60 12.41
N GLN A 353 3.72 9.51 12.74
CA GLN A 353 2.37 9.50 13.29
C GLN A 353 2.28 8.54 14.46
N THR A 354 1.39 8.83 15.40
CA THR A 354 1.04 7.95 16.52
C THR A 354 -0.46 7.58 16.48
N PRO A 355 -0.82 6.44 17.10
CA PRO A 355 -2.21 6.02 17.24
C PRO A 355 -3.07 7.00 18.03
N GLY A 356 -4.29 7.25 17.56
CA GLY A 356 -5.29 8.08 18.24
C GLY A 356 -6.09 7.32 19.29
N VAL A 357 -5.42 6.63 20.21
CA VAL A 357 -6.04 5.68 21.14
C VAL A 357 -6.35 6.37 22.47
N SER A 358 -7.63 6.44 22.83
CA SER A 358 -8.11 7.06 24.07
C SER A 358 -7.62 6.30 25.30
N ASP A 359 -7.11 7.01 26.30
CA ASP A 359 -6.73 6.42 27.60
C ASP A 359 -7.93 5.86 28.35
N ALA A 360 -9.12 6.43 28.14
CA ALA A 360 -10.37 5.95 28.73
C ALA A 360 -10.74 4.53 28.27
N TRP A 361 -10.17 4.03 27.17
CA TRP A 361 -10.42 2.66 26.72
C TRP A 361 -9.80 1.61 27.64
N GLY A 362 -8.80 1.97 28.47
CA GLY A 362 -8.19 1.07 29.46
C GLY A 362 -7.46 -0.12 28.83
N LEU A 363 -6.77 0.09 27.71
CA LEU A 363 -6.08 -0.96 26.96
C LEU A 363 -4.58 -0.98 27.25
N ALA A 364 -4.00 -2.17 27.29
CA ALA A 364 -2.55 -2.33 27.31
C ALA A 364 -1.91 -1.70 26.06
N ARG A 365 -0.82 -0.97 26.27
CA ARG A 365 -0.10 -0.26 25.21
C ARG A 365 1.11 -1.06 24.72
N GLY A 366 1.32 -1.04 23.41
CA GLY A 366 2.52 -1.54 22.76
C GLY A 366 3.58 -0.44 22.58
N ALA A 367 4.60 -0.75 21.77
CA ALA A 367 5.63 0.21 21.40
C ALA A 367 5.03 1.43 20.68
N GLU A 368 5.60 2.61 20.89
CA GLU A 368 5.19 3.86 20.23
C GLU A 368 3.70 4.24 20.41
N GLY A 369 3.05 3.74 21.47
CA GLY A 369 1.65 4.08 21.79
C GLY A 369 0.60 3.26 21.05
N THR A 370 1.00 2.17 20.36
CA THR A 370 0.07 1.21 19.74
C THR A 370 -0.75 0.45 20.77
N ILE A 371 -1.79 -0.26 20.30
CA ILE A 371 -2.54 -1.20 21.14
C ILE A 371 -1.78 -2.53 21.15
N ALA A 372 -1.49 -3.04 22.34
CA ALA A 372 -0.95 -4.39 22.49
C ALA A 372 -2.06 -5.43 22.22
N VAL A 373 -1.75 -6.41 21.38
CA VAL A 373 -2.65 -7.51 21.06
C VAL A 373 -1.94 -8.84 21.22
N ALA A 374 -2.70 -9.90 21.52
CA ALA A 374 -2.18 -11.25 21.52
C ALA A 374 -1.84 -11.72 20.09
N ASP A 375 -0.65 -12.28 19.92
CA ASP A 375 -0.15 -12.77 18.63
C ASP A 375 -1.15 -13.71 17.97
N GLY A 376 -1.37 -13.51 16.66
CA GLY A 376 -2.24 -14.33 15.83
C GLY A 376 -3.75 -14.12 16.02
N SER A 377 -4.23 -13.64 17.17
CA SER A 377 -5.67 -13.51 17.46
C SER A 377 -6.21 -12.08 17.47
N LEU A 378 -5.33 -11.07 17.46
CA LEU A 378 -5.69 -9.64 17.50
C LEU A 378 -6.52 -9.22 18.73
N LYS A 379 -6.65 -10.09 19.73
CA LYS A 379 -7.34 -9.84 21.00
C LYS A 379 -6.56 -8.82 21.81
N THR A 380 -7.26 -7.82 22.33
CA THR A 380 -6.67 -6.83 23.25
C THR A 380 -6.68 -7.36 24.69
N SER A 381 -6.23 -6.54 25.64
CA SER A 381 -6.35 -6.83 27.07
C SER A 381 -7.79 -6.83 27.60
N ARG A 382 -8.78 -6.39 26.81
CA ARG A 382 -10.21 -6.39 27.21
C ARG A 382 -10.97 -7.47 26.46
N GLU A 383 -11.75 -8.24 27.21
CA GLU A 383 -12.62 -9.28 26.67
C GLU A 383 -13.65 -8.70 25.69
N GLY A 384 -13.82 -9.39 24.55
CA GLY A 384 -14.68 -8.98 23.45
C GLY A 384 -14.14 -7.82 22.60
N VAL A 385 -12.91 -7.34 22.86
CA VAL A 385 -12.30 -6.22 22.14
C VAL A 385 -11.06 -6.68 21.36
N PHE A 386 -11.06 -6.38 20.06
CA PHE A 386 -10.02 -6.68 19.10
C PHE A 386 -9.45 -5.39 18.51
N ALA A 387 -8.21 -5.41 18.03
CA ALA A 387 -7.61 -4.24 17.37
C ALA A 387 -6.78 -4.63 16.15
N GLY A 388 -6.77 -3.79 15.12
CA GLY A 388 -6.03 -4.05 13.89
C GLY A 388 -5.89 -2.84 12.95
N GLY A 389 -5.05 -2.99 11.94
CA GLY A 389 -4.52 -1.92 11.12
C GLY A 389 -3.39 -1.16 11.81
N ASP A 390 -3.22 0.10 11.41
CA ASP A 390 -2.09 0.93 11.85
C ASP A 390 -2.05 1.18 13.37
N VAL A 391 -3.20 1.05 14.05
CA VAL A 391 -3.30 1.20 15.51
C VAL A 391 -2.52 0.14 16.29
N VAL A 392 -2.23 -1.01 15.66
CA VAL A 392 -1.45 -2.12 16.24
C VAL A 392 -0.03 -2.15 15.68
N LEU A 393 0.11 -2.03 14.35
CA LEU A 393 1.41 -2.24 13.69
C LEU A 393 2.20 -0.95 13.42
N GLY A 394 1.65 0.22 13.75
CA GLY A 394 2.17 1.51 13.29
C GLY A 394 1.76 1.82 11.84
N PRO A 395 2.20 2.94 11.24
CA PRO A 395 1.77 3.34 9.90
C PRO A 395 2.12 2.29 8.83
N LEU A 396 1.11 1.71 8.16
CA LEU A 396 1.27 0.64 7.17
C LEU A 396 0.96 1.09 5.75
N ASN A 397 1.13 0.15 4.81
CA ASN A 397 0.50 0.23 3.51
C ASN A 397 -0.95 -0.33 3.55
N VAL A 398 -1.76 0.11 2.59
CA VAL A 398 -3.19 -0.24 2.48
C VAL A 398 -3.42 -1.76 2.48
N ILE A 399 -2.60 -2.51 1.74
CA ILE A 399 -2.80 -3.97 1.60
C ILE A 399 -2.52 -4.73 2.90
N LYS A 400 -1.61 -4.27 3.76
CA LYS A 400 -1.39 -4.83 5.10
C LYS A 400 -2.57 -4.52 6.03
N ALA A 401 -3.13 -3.31 5.96
CA ALA A 401 -4.33 -2.97 6.74
C ALA A 401 -5.53 -3.84 6.33
N ILE A 402 -5.72 -4.08 5.03
CA ILE A 402 -6.74 -5.02 4.52
C ILE A 402 -6.49 -6.43 5.06
N ALA A 403 -5.23 -6.90 5.04
CA ALA A 403 -4.89 -8.22 5.58
C ALA A 403 -5.26 -8.36 7.07
N GLN A 404 -4.98 -7.35 7.90
CA GLN A 404 -5.41 -7.36 9.29
C GLN A 404 -6.93 -7.26 9.46
N GLY A 405 -7.64 -6.52 8.60
CA GLY A 405 -9.11 -6.50 8.60
C GLY A 405 -9.71 -7.88 8.31
N ARG A 406 -9.11 -8.64 7.38
CA ARG A 406 -9.49 -10.03 7.13
C ARG A 406 -9.27 -10.91 8.36
N SER A 407 -8.08 -10.87 8.95
CA SER A 407 -7.77 -11.66 10.15
C SER A 407 -8.71 -11.30 11.30
N ALA A 408 -9.01 -10.01 11.49
CA ALA A 408 -9.95 -9.55 12.51
C ALA A 408 -11.35 -10.13 12.30
N ALA A 409 -11.87 -10.15 11.07
CA ALA A 409 -13.16 -10.76 10.79
C ALA A 409 -13.19 -12.26 11.15
N GLN A 410 -12.13 -12.99 10.84
CA GLN A 410 -12.02 -14.42 11.16
C GLN A 410 -11.99 -14.66 12.68
N GLU A 411 -11.20 -13.88 13.42
CA GLU A 411 -11.06 -14.04 14.87
C GLU A 411 -12.32 -13.61 15.63
N ILE A 412 -12.98 -12.54 15.18
CA ILE A 412 -14.23 -12.05 15.78
C ILE A 412 -15.36 -13.05 15.53
N ASP A 413 -15.49 -13.57 14.30
CA ASP A 413 -16.50 -14.59 13.99
C ASP A 413 -16.31 -15.85 14.87
N ARG A 414 -15.07 -16.36 14.98
CA ARG A 414 -14.78 -17.49 15.88
C ARG A 414 -15.10 -17.19 17.34
N TYR A 415 -14.80 -15.98 17.80
CA TYR A 415 -15.15 -15.55 19.16
C TYR A 415 -16.67 -15.54 19.39
N LEU A 416 -17.46 -15.20 18.37
CA LEU A 416 -18.92 -15.19 18.42
C LEU A 416 -19.57 -16.56 18.14
N GLY A 417 -18.76 -17.61 17.94
CA GLY A 417 -19.20 -19.00 17.73
C GLY A 417 -19.30 -19.43 16.27
N GLY A 418 -18.85 -18.62 15.31
CA GLY A 418 -18.74 -18.96 13.90
C GLY A 418 -17.47 -19.77 13.55
N SER A 419 -17.30 -20.08 12.27
CA SER A 419 -16.16 -20.90 11.79
C SER A 419 -14.88 -20.08 11.54
N GLY A 420 -15.01 -18.77 11.38
CA GLY A 420 -13.97 -17.88 10.87
C GLY A 420 -13.66 -18.08 9.38
N ASP A 421 -14.56 -18.74 8.64
CA ASP A 421 -14.41 -18.92 7.19
C ASP A 421 -14.97 -17.71 6.44
N ILE A 422 -14.04 -16.96 5.84
CA ILE A 422 -14.34 -15.79 5.02
C ILE A 422 -13.94 -16.01 3.55
N ALA A 423 -13.71 -17.26 3.14
CA ALA A 423 -13.34 -17.58 1.78
C ALA A 423 -14.47 -17.23 0.81
N GLU A 424 -14.08 -16.83 -0.39
CA GLU A 424 -14.99 -16.48 -1.49
C GLU A 424 -14.43 -17.08 -2.77
N ILE A 425 -15.31 -17.55 -3.64
CA ILE A 425 -14.97 -17.96 -5.01
C ILE A 425 -15.93 -17.19 -5.91
N LEU A 426 -15.41 -16.17 -6.57
CA LEU A 426 -16.20 -15.23 -7.38
C LEU A 426 -15.87 -15.38 -8.86
N ALA A 427 -14.65 -15.78 -9.18
CA ALA A 427 -14.28 -16.11 -10.55
C ALA A 427 -14.83 -17.51 -10.92
N PRO A 428 -15.11 -17.74 -12.22
CA PRO A 428 -15.32 -19.10 -12.72
C PRO A 428 -14.04 -19.95 -12.54
N GLU A 429 -14.16 -21.26 -12.71
CA GLU A 429 -12.97 -22.11 -12.72
C GLU A 429 -12.06 -21.78 -13.90
N ALA A 430 -10.75 -21.81 -13.63
CA ALA A 430 -9.73 -21.60 -14.65
C ALA A 430 -9.64 -22.83 -15.55
N GLY A 431 -10.03 -22.70 -16.83
CA GLY A 431 -9.87 -23.76 -17.83
C GLY A 431 -8.41 -23.94 -18.31
N GLU A 432 -8.16 -24.96 -19.13
CA GLU A 432 -6.85 -25.33 -19.69
C GLU A 432 -6.18 -24.21 -20.50
N GLU A 433 -6.96 -23.23 -21.01
CA GLU A 433 -6.46 -22.02 -21.68
C GLU A 433 -5.51 -21.19 -20.79
N MET A 434 -5.64 -21.31 -19.48
CA MET A 434 -4.74 -20.68 -18.53
C MET A 434 -3.44 -21.46 -18.36
N ASP A 435 -3.27 -22.66 -18.91
CA ASP A 435 -2.04 -23.44 -18.79
C ASP A 435 -1.10 -23.19 -19.99
N TYR A 436 -0.92 -21.92 -20.36
CA TYR A 436 -0.09 -21.55 -21.50
C TYR A 436 1.41 -21.79 -21.22
N HIS A 437 2.12 -22.32 -22.24
CA HIS A 437 3.44 -22.91 -22.09
C HIS A 437 4.55 -21.86 -21.85
N PRO A 438 5.54 -22.15 -20.99
CA PRO A 438 6.69 -21.28 -20.71
C PRO A 438 7.59 -20.89 -21.90
N ASP A 439 7.47 -21.55 -23.04
CA ASP A 439 8.28 -21.26 -24.25
C ASP A 439 7.85 -19.95 -24.97
N ILE A 440 6.78 -19.31 -24.50
CA ILE A 440 6.12 -18.18 -25.18
C ILE A 440 6.60 -16.82 -24.63
N HIS A 441 7.48 -16.80 -23.62
CA HIS A 441 7.87 -15.53 -23.00
C HIS A 441 8.93 -14.78 -23.81
N PRO A 442 8.60 -13.60 -24.39
CA PRO A 442 9.60 -12.79 -25.06
C PRO A 442 10.64 -12.33 -24.03
N GLN A 443 11.91 -12.69 -24.23
CA GLN A 443 13.01 -12.20 -23.41
C GLN A 443 13.42 -10.79 -23.87
N GLY A 444 13.84 -9.95 -22.92
CA GLY A 444 14.51 -8.68 -23.24
C GLY A 444 13.60 -7.53 -23.67
N LYS A 445 12.28 -7.65 -23.48
CA LYS A 445 11.32 -6.55 -23.77
C LYS A 445 11.23 -5.50 -22.67
N GLY A 446 11.68 -5.80 -21.44
CA GLY A 446 11.45 -4.90 -20.31
C GLY A 446 9.96 -4.86 -19.92
N CYS A 447 9.61 -4.00 -18.98
CA CYS A 447 8.22 -3.77 -18.55
C CYS A 447 7.50 -2.83 -19.52
N VAL A 448 6.23 -3.10 -19.80
CA VAL A 448 5.38 -2.12 -20.51
C VAL A 448 5.25 -0.88 -19.63
N SER A 449 5.68 0.28 -20.13
CA SER A 449 5.60 1.53 -19.38
C SER A 449 4.15 2.00 -19.32
N MET A 450 3.68 2.43 -18.15
CA MET A 450 2.39 3.10 -18.05
C MET A 450 2.50 4.51 -18.63
N SER A 451 1.48 4.93 -19.38
CA SER A 451 1.37 6.31 -19.82
C SER A 451 1.00 7.21 -18.64
N GLU A 452 1.67 8.34 -18.53
CA GLU A 452 1.49 9.31 -17.46
C GLU A 452 1.42 10.71 -18.04
N LEU A 453 0.75 11.63 -17.34
CA LEU A 453 0.80 13.05 -17.65
C LEU A 453 2.25 13.56 -17.69
N PRO A 454 2.61 14.59 -18.47
CA PRO A 454 3.90 15.24 -18.35
C PRO A 454 4.13 15.80 -16.93
N PRO A 455 5.35 15.79 -16.37
CA PRO A 455 5.59 16.25 -15.00
C PRO A 455 5.10 17.68 -14.73
N GLU A 456 5.25 18.59 -15.69
CA GLU A 456 4.74 19.97 -15.59
C GLU A 456 3.22 20.04 -15.46
N SER A 457 2.49 19.12 -16.10
CA SER A 457 1.04 18.98 -15.97
C SER A 457 0.65 18.34 -14.65
N ARG A 458 1.39 17.32 -14.19
CA ARG A 458 1.13 16.67 -12.89
C ARG A 458 1.22 17.64 -11.72
N ALA A 459 2.18 18.57 -11.79
CA ALA A 459 2.39 19.59 -10.77
C ALA A 459 1.24 20.61 -10.71
N ARG A 460 0.31 20.62 -11.68
CA ARG A 460 -0.82 21.54 -11.77
C ARG A 460 -2.14 20.81 -11.57
N GLY A 461 -2.79 21.07 -10.44
CA GLY A 461 -4.12 20.53 -10.16
C GLY A 461 -4.13 19.06 -9.72
N PHE A 462 -5.30 18.44 -9.78
CA PHE A 462 -5.56 17.11 -9.20
C PHE A 462 -6.01 16.08 -10.25
N GLU A 463 -5.69 16.30 -11.52
CA GLU A 463 -5.93 15.30 -12.56
C GLU A 463 -5.09 14.04 -12.27
N LEU A 464 -5.66 12.88 -12.59
CA LEU A 464 -5.02 11.60 -12.39
C LEU A 464 -3.69 11.52 -13.16
N ALA A 465 -2.59 11.28 -12.44
CA ALA A 465 -1.25 11.34 -13.02
C ALA A 465 -0.98 10.17 -13.98
N GLU A 466 -1.40 8.97 -13.59
CA GLU A 466 -1.25 7.73 -14.34
C GLU A 466 -2.52 7.43 -15.15
N ARG A 467 -2.38 7.20 -16.46
CA ARG A 467 -3.51 6.93 -17.37
C ARG A 467 -4.02 5.48 -17.35
N GLY A 468 -3.29 4.57 -16.70
CA GLY A 468 -3.60 3.14 -16.74
C GLY A 468 -3.11 2.48 -18.03
N TYR A 469 -3.32 1.17 -18.15
CA TYR A 469 -3.03 0.41 -19.37
C TYR A 469 -4.26 0.30 -20.27
N SER A 470 -4.06 0.36 -21.58
CA SER A 470 -5.00 -0.17 -22.56
C SER A 470 -5.14 -1.69 -22.44
N ASP A 471 -6.15 -2.26 -23.07
CA ASP A 471 -6.37 -3.72 -23.14
C ASP A 471 -5.16 -4.45 -23.72
N GLY A 472 -4.57 -3.89 -24.79
CA GLY A 472 -3.39 -4.43 -25.45
C GLY A 472 -2.15 -4.41 -24.54
N GLU A 473 -1.87 -3.28 -23.89
CA GLU A 473 -0.75 -3.13 -22.96
C GLU A 473 -0.89 -4.07 -21.76
N ALA A 474 -2.08 -4.14 -21.16
CA ALA A 474 -2.33 -5.02 -20.03
C ALA A 474 -2.20 -6.49 -20.40
N THR A 475 -2.68 -6.89 -21.58
CA THR A 475 -2.56 -8.26 -22.09
C THR A 475 -1.11 -8.60 -22.41
N GLU A 476 -0.36 -7.69 -23.06
CA GLU A 476 1.06 -7.89 -23.36
C GLU A 476 1.90 -8.03 -22.08
N GLU A 477 1.67 -7.14 -21.10
CA GLU A 477 2.36 -7.18 -19.82
C GLU A 477 1.99 -8.45 -19.03
N ALA A 478 0.73 -8.87 -19.03
CA ALA A 478 0.28 -10.10 -18.38
C ALA A 478 0.94 -11.36 -18.99
N ARG A 479 1.17 -11.39 -20.30
CA ARG A 479 1.89 -12.48 -21.00
C ARG A 479 3.38 -12.56 -20.65
N ARG A 480 3.94 -11.57 -19.92
CA ARG A 480 5.29 -11.68 -19.33
C ARG A 480 5.32 -12.54 -18.07
N CYS A 481 4.18 -12.86 -17.47
CA CYS A 481 4.15 -13.70 -16.29
C CYS A 481 4.64 -15.10 -16.60
N VAL A 482 5.74 -15.50 -15.97
CA VAL A 482 6.37 -16.81 -16.20
C VAL A 482 5.55 -18.00 -15.66
N ARG A 483 4.33 -17.80 -15.15
CA ARG A 483 3.45 -18.83 -14.59
C ARG A 483 4.14 -19.84 -13.69
N CYS A 484 4.97 -19.31 -12.77
CA CYS A 484 5.72 -20.12 -11.82
C CYS A 484 4.84 -20.86 -10.79
N ASP A 485 3.52 -20.67 -10.83
CA ASP A 485 2.53 -21.52 -10.17
C ASP A 485 2.36 -22.89 -10.84
N LEU A 486 2.64 -23.00 -12.14
CA LEU A 486 2.44 -24.22 -12.94
C LEU A 486 3.68 -25.13 -13.03
N TRP A 487 4.86 -24.65 -12.64
CA TRP A 487 6.11 -25.43 -12.73
C TRP A 487 7.06 -25.13 -11.58
N SER A 488 7.80 -26.14 -11.10
CA SER A 488 8.82 -25.99 -10.05
C SER A 488 10.17 -25.57 -10.63
N ALA A 489 11.04 -24.91 -9.85
CA ALA A 489 12.39 -24.56 -10.33
C ALA A 489 13.20 -25.79 -10.80
N LYS A 490 12.94 -26.97 -10.21
CA LYS A 490 13.52 -28.25 -10.62
C LYS A 490 12.94 -28.78 -11.95
N ALA A 491 11.72 -28.40 -12.28
CA ALA A 491 11.01 -28.74 -13.52
C ALA A 491 10.95 -27.57 -14.52
N ALA A 492 11.67 -26.48 -14.25
CA ALA A 492 11.71 -25.34 -15.14
C ALA A 492 12.33 -25.79 -16.47
N PRO A 493 11.75 -25.41 -17.62
CA PRO A 493 12.17 -25.91 -18.92
C PRO A 493 13.68 -25.77 -19.15
N GLU A 494 14.35 -26.83 -19.63
CA GLU A 494 15.80 -26.81 -19.90
C GLU A 494 16.24 -25.64 -20.78
N ILE A 495 15.37 -25.20 -21.70
CA ILE A 495 15.59 -24.07 -22.59
C ILE A 495 15.85 -22.75 -21.84
N TRP A 496 15.30 -22.60 -20.63
CA TRP A 496 15.48 -21.41 -19.80
C TRP A 496 16.86 -21.32 -19.16
N TRP A 497 17.50 -22.48 -18.94
CA TRP A 497 18.80 -22.58 -18.28
C TRP A 497 19.95 -22.53 -19.29
N ARG A 498 19.78 -23.21 -20.43
CA ARG A 498 20.76 -23.28 -21.51
C ARG A 498 21.10 -21.91 -22.09
N SER A 499 20.13 -21.00 -22.23
CA SER A 499 20.36 -19.66 -22.80
C SER A 499 21.26 -18.76 -21.93
N ARG A 500 21.46 -19.10 -20.65
CA ARG A 500 22.30 -18.35 -19.70
C ARG A 500 23.57 -19.08 -19.26
N GLY A 501 23.83 -20.28 -19.76
CA GLY A 501 24.93 -21.13 -19.27
C GLY A 501 24.78 -21.53 -17.79
N LEU A 502 23.58 -21.39 -17.21
CA LEU A 502 23.28 -21.74 -15.83
C LEU A 502 22.79 -23.19 -15.78
N LYS A 503 23.14 -23.94 -14.73
CA LYS A 503 22.62 -25.31 -14.54
C LYS A 503 21.34 -25.28 -13.66
N PRO A 504 20.35 -26.15 -13.91
CA PRO A 504 19.05 -26.15 -13.22
C PRO A 504 19.10 -26.23 -11.69
N TYR A 505 20.21 -26.74 -11.13
CA TYR A 505 20.34 -27.04 -9.70
C TYR A 505 20.80 -25.86 -8.83
N TRP A 506 21.18 -24.71 -9.40
CA TRP A 506 21.75 -23.61 -8.62
C TRP A 506 20.70 -22.92 -7.74
N LEU A 507 19.49 -22.70 -8.26
CA LEU A 507 18.41 -21.98 -7.57
C LEU A 507 17.47 -22.89 -6.76
N GLY A 508 17.78 -24.18 -6.65
CA GLY A 508 16.91 -25.23 -6.10
C GLY A 508 17.27 -25.70 -4.69
N GLY A 509 18.25 -25.09 -4.04
CA GLY A 509 18.58 -25.36 -2.63
C GLY A 509 17.47 -24.89 -1.70
N SER A 510 17.10 -25.72 -0.72
CA SER A 510 16.27 -25.29 0.42
C SER A 510 16.99 -24.30 1.33
N ASP A 511 18.30 -24.07 1.12
CA ASP A 511 19.07 -23.10 1.87
C ASP A 511 18.81 -21.66 1.38
N ARG A 512 18.76 -20.74 2.34
CA ARG A 512 18.57 -19.30 2.10
C ARG A 512 19.78 -18.67 1.39
N MET A 513 20.96 -19.27 1.58
CA MET A 513 22.26 -18.75 1.17
C MET A 513 22.55 -18.96 -0.32
N GLY A 514 22.01 -20.02 -0.93
CA GLY A 514 22.07 -20.28 -2.37
C GLY A 514 21.27 -19.24 -3.16
N ARG A 515 20.07 -18.90 -2.69
CA ARG A 515 19.24 -17.84 -3.31
C ARG A 515 19.95 -16.48 -3.36
N GLU A 516 20.74 -16.16 -2.35
CA GLU A 516 21.43 -14.88 -2.23
C GLU A 516 22.70 -14.82 -3.10
N LYS A 517 23.48 -15.91 -3.12
CA LYS A 517 24.60 -16.09 -4.05
C LYS A 517 24.16 -16.06 -5.51
N ASP A 518 23.03 -16.68 -5.83
CA ASP A 518 22.51 -16.70 -7.20
C ASP A 518 21.96 -15.33 -7.62
N ARG A 519 21.32 -14.59 -6.70
CA ARG A 519 20.93 -13.18 -6.92
C ARG A 519 22.16 -12.30 -7.15
N ALA A 520 23.27 -12.53 -6.46
CA ALA A 520 24.52 -11.80 -6.66
C ALA A 520 25.17 -12.11 -8.02
N LYS A 521 25.27 -13.39 -8.39
CA LYS A 521 25.85 -13.82 -9.68
C LYS A 521 25.03 -13.40 -10.89
N ALA A 522 23.71 -13.41 -10.79
CA ALA A 522 22.83 -12.92 -11.87
C ALA A 522 23.05 -11.42 -12.17
N ARG A 523 23.44 -10.63 -11.15
CA ARG A 523 23.76 -9.19 -11.31
C ARG A 523 25.08 -8.98 -12.06
N GLU A 524 26.05 -9.87 -11.89
CA GLU A 524 27.38 -9.82 -12.55
C GLU A 524 27.33 -10.14 -14.05
N HIS A 525 26.23 -10.67 -14.58
CA HIS A 525 26.12 -11.17 -15.96
C HIS A 525 25.08 -10.44 -16.83
N THR A 526 24.69 -9.21 -16.48
CA THR A 526 23.68 -8.45 -17.25
C THR A 526 24.29 -7.94 -18.58
N PRO A 527 23.93 -8.46 -19.78
CA PRO A 527 24.47 -7.99 -21.06
C PRO A 527 23.75 -6.73 -21.56
N TYR A 528 22.61 -6.38 -20.95
CA TYR A 528 21.86 -5.20 -21.28
C TYR A 528 22.31 -4.07 -20.38
N ALA A 529 23.21 -3.23 -20.90
CA ALA A 529 23.42 -1.87 -20.40
C ALA A 529 22.05 -1.21 -20.38
N PRO A 530 21.50 -0.94 -19.20
CA PRO A 530 20.10 -0.67 -19.17
C PRO A 530 19.88 0.83 -19.33
N ALA A 531 19.19 1.20 -20.40
CA ALA A 531 18.56 2.51 -20.48
C ALA A 531 17.38 2.55 -19.48
N TYR A 532 17.71 2.59 -18.18
CA TYR A 532 16.79 2.53 -17.02
C TYR A 532 16.26 3.91 -16.58
N GLU A 533 16.56 4.99 -17.30
CA GLU A 533 16.19 6.36 -16.88
C GLU A 533 14.68 6.65 -16.92
N ARG A 534 13.88 5.77 -17.56
CA ARG A 534 12.42 5.96 -17.73
C ARG A 534 11.56 4.78 -17.26
N ALA A 535 12.17 3.74 -16.69
CA ALA A 535 11.40 2.63 -16.14
C ALA A 535 10.87 3.01 -14.74
N PRO A 536 9.55 2.91 -14.47
CA PRO A 536 8.97 3.28 -13.17
C PRO A 536 9.41 2.38 -12.00
N TYR A 537 10.27 1.39 -12.25
CA TYR A 537 10.74 0.42 -11.25
C TYR A 537 12.17 -0.04 -11.55
N ILE A 538 13.00 -0.16 -10.50
CA ILE A 538 14.30 -0.83 -10.58
C ILE A 538 14.36 -2.04 -9.62
N PRO A 539 14.69 -3.26 -10.10
CA PRO A 539 14.76 -4.47 -9.27
C PRO A 539 15.76 -4.45 -8.11
N HIS A 540 16.72 -3.50 -8.09
CA HIS A 540 17.67 -3.40 -6.98
C HIS A 540 17.06 -2.77 -5.71
N GLU A 541 15.83 -2.27 -5.77
CA GLU A 541 15.19 -1.47 -4.71
C GLU A 541 14.62 -2.30 -3.55
N TYR A 542 14.63 -3.63 -3.63
CA TYR A 542 13.99 -4.50 -2.63
C TYR A 542 14.73 -5.82 -2.39
N SER A 543 16.06 -5.81 -2.25
CA SER A 543 16.65 -6.88 -1.41
C SER A 543 16.05 -6.71 -0.02
N ALA A 544 15.44 -7.78 0.51
CA ALA A 544 14.92 -7.82 1.86
C ALA A 544 15.90 -7.09 2.79
N LYS A 545 15.44 -6.00 3.41
CA LYS A 545 16.05 -5.55 4.66
C LYS A 545 15.64 -6.64 5.66
N GLU A 546 16.63 -7.46 6.05
CA GLU A 546 16.47 -8.48 7.09
C GLU A 546 15.88 -7.91 8.38
#